data_AF-A0A2C9JSX2-F1
#
_entry.id   AF-A0A2C9JSX2-F1
#
_cell.length_a   1.000
_cell.length_b   1.000
_cell.length_c   1.000
_cell.angle_alpha   90.00
_cell.angle_beta   90.00
_cell.angle_gamma   90.00
#
_symmetry.space_group_name_H-M   'P 1'
#
loop_
_entity.id
_entity.type
_entity.pdbx_description
1 polymer ?
#
loop_
_entity_poly.entity_id
_entity_poly.type
_entity_poly.pdbx_seq_one_letter_code
_entity_poly.pdbx_strand_id
1 'polypeptide(L)'
;MCFLMSFKKCPENYQALASALLDGTAFEIVKGLEEVQHLEEKSLFTQRQKVINDHKSQRHEMNKKHKELLLENQNKPHNLPLIEAQVERELDTMERRCEEEMKKRDAKIILELDQKLMDQQSMLEKAGVPGFYVTNNRQDVRLQMYLLEFITRLAAKEKELRNS
;
A
#
# COMPACT_ATOMS: atom_id res chain seq x y z
N MET A 1 -10.43 8.99 47.12
CA MET A 1 -11.70 8.47 46.56
C MET A 1 -11.39 7.98 45.15
N CYS A 2 -11.03 6.71 45.00
CA CYS A 2 -11.94 5.65 44.51
C CYS A 2 -12.70 6.05 43.24
N PHE A 3 -12.11 5.73 42.09
CA PHE A 3 -12.86 5.17 40.97
C PHE A 3 -12.07 3.98 40.41
N LEU A 4 -12.24 2.85 41.12
CA LEU A 4 -12.18 1.52 40.54
C LEU A 4 -13.26 1.44 39.46
N MET A 5 -12.87 1.51 38.19
CA MET A 5 -13.64 0.92 37.10
C MET A 5 -12.70 0.10 36.23
N SER A 6 -12.71 -1.20 36.54
CA SER A 6 -12.56 -2.29 35.59
C SER A 6 -11.35 -2.22 34.65
N PHE A 7 -10.16 -2.39 35.22
CA PHE A 7 -9.22 -3.33 34.60
C PHE A 7 -9.94 -4.67 34.51
N LYS A 8 -10.60 -4.93 33.37
CA LYS A 8 -10.94 -6.29 32.99
C LYS A 8 -9.62 -7.05 33.02
N LYS A 9 -9.44 -7.85 34.07
CA LYS A 9 -8.52 -8.98 34.10
C LYS A 9 -8.60 -9.66 32.74
N CYS A 10 -7.53 -9.60 31.96
CA CYS A 10 -7.23 -10.63 30.98
C CYS A 10 -5.93 -11.30 31.46
N PRO A 11 -6.00 -12.25 32.43
CA PRO A 11 -4.81 -12.82 33.04
C PRO A 11 -4.13 -13.92 32.20
N GLU A 12 -4.50 -14.14 30.93
CA GLU A 12 -4.09 -15.36 30.21
C GLU A 12 -3.36 -15.15 28.87
N ASN A 13 -3.02 -13.92 28.47
CA ASN A 13 -2.51 -13.68 27.10
C ASN A 13 -1.01 -13.96 26.87
N TYR A 14 -0.16 -13.89 27.90
CA TYR A 14 1.27 -14.20 27.73
C TYR A 14 1.51 -15.71 27.62
N GLN A 15 0.74 -16.52 28.37
CA GLN A 15 0.84 -17.98 28.32
C GLN A 15 0.39 -18.50 26.96
N ALA A 16 -0.74 -18.00 26.45
CA ALA A 16 -1.24 -18.37 25.12
C ALA A 16 -0.27 -17.93 24.01
N LEU A 17 0.31 -16.73 24.11
CA LEU A 17 1.28 -16.26 23.13
C LEU A 17 2.56 -17.09 23.20
N ALA A 18 3.05 -17.40 24.41
CA ALA A 18 4.18 -18.27 24.60
C ALA A 18 3.93 -19.68 24.03
N SER A 19 2.73 -20.24 24.22
CA SER A 19 2.35 -21.54 23.63
C SER A 19 2.35 -21.51 22.10
N ALA A 20 1.73 -20.50 21.48
CA ALA A 20 1.70 -20.34 20.02
C ALA A 20 3.08 -20.04 19.41
N LEU A 21 4.01 -19.49 20.20
CA LEU A 21 5.41 -19.32 19.81
C LEU A 21 6.22 -20.61 19.98
N LEU A 22 5.92 -21.41 21.00
CA LEU A 22 6.59 -22.68 21.27
C LEU A 22 6.21 -23.78 20.26
N ASP A 23 4.98 -23.78 19.75
CA ASP A 23 4.53 -24.74 18.75
C ASP A 23 4.95 -24.37 17.31
N GLY A 24 5.52 -23.18 17.10
CA GLY A 24 6.01 -22.69 15.81
C GLY A 24 4.92 -22.22 14.84
N THR A 25 3.65 -22.43 15.15
CA THR A 25 2.50 -22.12 14.28
C THR A 25 2.43 -20.61 14.01
N ALA A 26 2.67 -19.79 15.04
CA ALA A 26 2.67 -18.34 14.89
C ALA A 26 3.77 -17.86 13.92
N PHE A 27 4.95 -18.51 13.92
CA PHE A 27 6.04 -18.15 13.03
C PHE A 27 5.75 -18.50 11.58
N GLU A 28 5.17 -19.68 11.32
CA GLU A 28 4.81 -20.11 9.97
C GLU A 28 3.73 -19.21 9.36
N ILE A 29 2.73 -18.85 10.15
CA ILE A 29 1.64 -17.97 9.69
C ILE A 29 2.15 -16.57 9.41
N VAL A 30 2.93 -15.98 10.33
CA VAL A 30 3.50 -14.63 10.12
C VAL A 30 4.40 -14.61 8.89
N LYS A 31 5.21 -15.66 8.67
CA LYS A 31 6.03 -15.78 7.46
C LYS A 31 5.18 -15.89 6.19
N GLY A 32 4.14 -16.71 6.18
CA GLY A 32 3.23 -16.82 5.04
C GLY A 32 2.53 -15.50 4.73
N LEU A 33 2.11 -14.76 5.76
CA LEU A 33 1.51 -13.43 5.61
C LEU A 33 2.49 -12.39 5.08
N GLU A 34 3.77 -12.45 5.47
CA GLU A 34 4.83 -11.60 4.95
C GLU A 34 5.05 -11.84 3.44
N GLU A 35 5.09 -13.09 3.00
CA GLU A 35 5.21 -13.44 1.58
C GLU A 35 3.99 -12.94 0.77
N VAL A 36 2.78 -13.13 1.30
CA VAL A 36 1.54 -12.60 0.69
C VAL A 36 1.56 -11.08 0.61
N GLN A 37 2.00 -10.39 1.67
CA GLN A 37 2.15 -8.94 1.70
C GLN A 37 3.12 -8.46 0.62
N HIS A 38 4.30 -9.09 0.53
CA HIS A 38 5.32 -8.69 -0.43
C HIS A 38 4.84 -8.83 -1.88
N LEU A 39 4.15 -9.94 -2.20
CA LEU A 39 3.58 -10.16 -3.53
C LEU A 39 2.53 -9.11 -3.90
N GLU A 40 1.67 -8.75 -2.94
CA GLU A 40 0.63 -7.75 -3.14
C GLU A 40 1.23 -6.34 -3.32
N GLU A 41 2.14 -5.93 -2.44
CA GLU A 41 2.82 -4.63 -2.55
C GLU A 41 3.56 -4.50 -3.88
N LYS A 42 4.23 -5.56 -4.32
CA LYS A 42 4.90 -5.60 -5.63
C LYS A 42 3.90 -5.48 -6.79
N SER A 43 2.75 -6.13 -6.69
CA SER A 43 1.65 -6.02 -7.66
C SER A 43 1.12 -4.58 -7.73
N LEU A 44 0.78 -3.99 -6.59
CA LEU A 44 0.28 -2.61 -6.47
C LEU A 44 1.27 -1.59 -7.04
N PHE A 45 2.55 -1.74 -6.69
CA PHE A 45 3.64 -0.91 -7.19
C PHE A 45 3.79 -1.02 -8.72
N THR A 46 3.79 -2.25 -9.24
CA THR A 46 3.90 -2.49 -10.69
C THR A 46 2.74 -1.87 -11.46
N GLN A 47 1.52 -2.01 -10.94
CA GLN A 47 0.33 -1.39 -11.52
C GLN A 47 0.42 0.14 -11.51
N ARG A 48 0.89 0.75 -10.41
CA ARG A 48 1.11 2.21 -10.34
C ARG A 48 2.17 2.67 -11.33
N GLN A 49 3.27 1.93 -11.44
CA GLN A 49 4.36 2.24 -12.36
C GLN A 49 3.90 2.19 -13.82
N LYS A 50 3.00 1.26 -14.16
CA LYS A 50 2.39 1.19 -15.49
C LYS A 50 1.66 2.49 -15.84
N VAL A 51 0.79 2.99 -14.95
CA VAL A 51 0.05 4.25 -15.18
C VAL A 51 1.02 5.42 -15.40
N ILE A 52 2.07 5.52 -14.58
CA ILE A 52 3.09 6.56 -14.73
C ILE A 52 3.79 6.49 -16.10
N ASN A 53 4.13 5.28 -16.55
CA ASN A 53 4.80 5.08 -17.82
C ASN A 53 3.86 5.39 -19.00
N ASP A 54 2.59 4.99 -18.91
CA ASP A 54 1.56 5.31 -19.89
C ASP A 54 1.37 6.83 -20.01
N HIS A 55 1.30 7.57 -18.89
CA HIS A 55 1.22 9.03 -18.88
C HIS A 55 2.48 9.71 -19.44
N LYS A 56 3.67 9.15 -19.21
CA LYS A 56 4.91 9.63 -19.85
C LYS A 56 4.85 9.44 -21.37
N SER A 57 4.41 8.28 -21.85
CA SER A 57 4.28 8.01 -23.29
C SER A 57 3.25 8.93 -23.94
N GLN A 58 2.07 9.08 -23.33
CA GLN A 58 1.01 9.98 -23.82
C GLN A 58 1.51 11.42 -23.94
N ARG A 59 2.21 11.93 -22.92
CA ARG A 59 2.84 13.25 -22.96
C ARG A 59 3.86 13.38 -24.07
N HIS A 60 4.68 12.35 -24.25
CA HIS A 60 5.71 12.37 -25.30
C HIS A 60 5.08 12.42 -26.70
N GLU A 61 4.10 11.56 -26.97
CA GLU A 61 3.39 11.52 -28.25
C GLU A 61 2.62 12.81 -28.55
N MET A 62 1.93 13.37 -27.55
CA MET A 62 1.21 14.63 -27.69
C MET A 62 2.16 15.78 -28.01
N ASN A 63 3.24 15.93 -27.22
CA ASN A 63 4.24 16.97 -27.47
C ASN A 63 4.91 16.84 -28.84
N LYS A 64 5.13 15.60 -29.32
CA LYS A 64 5.66 15.37 -30.66
C LYS A 64 4.68 15.88 -31.73
N LYS A 65 3.40 15.50 -31.64
CA LYS A 65 2.36 15.96 -32.58
C LYS A 65 2.19 17.47 -32.57
N HIS A 66 2.20 18.10 -31.39
CA HIS A 66 2.08 19.55 -31.27
C HIS A 66 3.29 20.30 -31.85
N LYS A 67 4.51 19.78 -31.65
CA LYS A 67 5.72 20.33 -32.29
C LYS A 67 5.65 20.26 -33.82
N GLU A 68 5.21 19.12 -34.36
CA GLU A 68 5.02 18.94 -35.80
C GLU A 68 3.97 19.92 -36.35
N LEU A 69 2.82 20.06 -35.68
CA LEU A 69 1.74 20.96 -36.07
C LEU A 69 2.17 22.45 -36.09
N LEU A 70 2.95 22.88 -35.10
CA LEU A 70 3.49 24.24 -35.03
C LEU A 70 4.51 24.50 -36.14
N LEU A 71 5.38 23.53 -36.43
CA LEU A 71 6.37 23.62 -37.50
C LEU A 71 5.70 23.72 -38.88
N GLU A 72 4.64 22.94 -39.14
CA GLU A 72 3.88 22.98 -40.40
C GLU A 72 3.19 24.33 -40.62
N ASN A 73 2.84 25.05 -39.55
CA ASN A 73 2.13 26.32 -39.62
C ASN A 73 3.02 27.55 -39.35
N GLN A 74 4.34 27.38 -39.20
CA GLN A 74 5.28 28.46 -38.90
C GLN A 74 5.23 29.63 -39.91
N ASN A 75 4.89 29.33 -41.18
CA ASN A 75 4.84 30.30 -42.26
C ASN A 75 3.45 30.99 -42.39
N LYS A 76 2.50 30.69 -41.49
CA LYS A 76 1.14 31.24 -41.49
C LYS A 76 0.89 32.03 -40.19
N PRO A 77 1.48 33.23 -40.02
CA PRO A 77 1.55 33.94 -38.75
C PRO A 77 0.18 34.28 -38.15
N HIS A 78 -0.85 34.49 -38.98
CA HIS A 78 -2.21 34.75 -38.50
C HIS A 78 -2.88 33.52 -37.88
N ASN A 79 -2.45 32.30 -38.22
CA ASN A 79 -3.03 31.06 -37.69
C ASN A 79 -2.31 30.58 -36.43
N LEU A 80 -1.05 30.99 -36.22
CA LEU A 80 -0.23 30.56 -35.09
C LEU A 80 -0.90 30.77 -33.72
N PRO A 81 -1.47 31.96 -33.38
CA PRO A 81 -2.08 32.17 -32.07
C PRO A 81 -3.26 31.23 -31.79
N LEU A 82 -4.04 30.91 -32.84
CA LEU A 82 -5.18 29.99 -32.71
C LEU A 82 -4.70 28.55 -32.44
N ILE A 83 -3.64 28.13 -33.13
CA ILE A 83 -3.04 26.80 -32.99
C ILE A 83 -2.36 26.67 -31.63
N GLU A 84 -1.61 27.68 -31.19
CA GLU A 84 -0.99 27.71 -29.86
C GLU A 84 -2.04 27.60 -28.74
N ALA A 85 -3.12 28.38 -28.84
CA ALA A 85 -4.23 28.30 -27.89
C ALA A 85 -4.97 26.95 -27.94
N GLN A 86 -4.97 26.25 -29.08
CA GLN A 86 -5.51 24.89 -29.16
C GLN A 86 -4.57 23.88 -28.48
N VAL A 87 -3.27 23.94 -28.79
CA VAL A 87 -2.22 23.09 -28.19
C VAL A 87 -2.21 23.22 -26.68
N GLU A 88 -2.26 24.45 -26.15
CA GLU A 88 -2.30 24.72 -24.71
C GLU A 88 -3.54 24.10 -24.05
N ARG A 89 -4.73 24.25 -24.67
CA ARG A 89 -5.97 23.64 -24.15
C ARG A 89 -5.93 22.12 -24.17
N GLU A 90 -5.36 21.51 -25.21
CA GLU A 90 -5.21 20.06 -25.31
C GLU A 90 -4.24 19.52 -24.25
N LEU A 91 -3.11 20.21 -24.02
CA LEU A 91 -2.15 19.88 -22.98
C LEU A 91 -2.78 19.96 -21.59
N ASP A 92 -3.42 21.08 -21.25
CA ASP A 92 -4.08 21.26 -19.95
C ASP A 92 -5.16 20.20 -19.71
N THR A 93 -5.96 19.87 -20.73
CA THR A 93 -6.98 18.82 -20.63
C THR A 93 -6.37 17.45 -20.38
N MET A 94 -5.26 17.13 -21.06
CA MET A 94 -4.56 15.86 -20.88
C MET A 94 -3.87 15.77 -19.52
N GLU A 95 -3.25 16.85 -19.04
CA GLU A 95 -2.62 16.91 -17.72
C GLU A 95 -3.64 16.73 -16.60
N ARG A 96 -4.78 17.45 -16.66
CA ARG A 96 -5.89 17.28 -15.71
C ARG A 96 -6.38 15.82 -15.67
N ARG A 97 -6.55 15.19 -16.84
CA ARG A 97 -6.94 13.77 -16.91
C ARG A 97 -5.90 12.86 -16.24
N CYS A 98 -4.61 13.04 -16.54
CA CYS A 98 -3.55 12.22 -15.96
C CYS A 98 -3.48 12.38 -14.44
N GLU A 99 -3.63 13.60 -13.92
CA GLU A 99 -3.68 13.85 -12.49
C GLU A 99 -4.87 13.16 -11.80
N GLU A 100 -6.06 13.26 -12.39
CA GLU A 100 -7.26 12.61 -11.86
C GLU A 100 -7.12 11.07 -11.87
N GLU A 101 -6.58 10.50 -12.94
CA GLU A 101 -6.30 9.07 -13.03
C GLU A 101 -5.31 8.62 -11.95
N MET A 102 -4.22 9.37 -11.74
CA MET A 102 -3.27 9.06 -10.67
C MET A 102 -3.90 9.16 -9.29
N LYS A 103 -4.68 10.22 -9.01
CA LYS A 103 -5.40 10.37 -7.74
C LYS A 103 -6.35 9.19 -7.48
N LYS A 104 -7.13 8.79 -8.49
CA LYS A 104 -8.03 7.63 -8.40
C LYS A 104 -7.26 6.34 -8.16
N ARG A 105 -6.11 6.15 -8.85
CA ARG A 105 -5.27 4.97 -8.66
C ARG A 105 -4.66 4.91 -7.27
N ASP A 106 -4.11 6.01 -6.78
CA ASP A 106 -3.49 6.09 -5.45
C ASP A 106 -4.54 5.90 -4.34
N ALA A 107 -5.74 6.47 -4.48
CA ALA A 107 -6.85 6.21 -3.56
C ALA A 107 -7.26 4.73 -3.56
N LYS A 108 -7.30 4.08 -4.73
CA LYS A 108 -7.59 2.65 -4.83
C LYS A 108 -6.53 1.79 -4.15
N ILE A 109 -5.25 2.13 -4.30
CA ILE A 109 -4.14 1.44 -3.63
C ILE A 109 -4.32 1.50 -2.11
N ILE A 110 -4.69 2.66 -1.56
CA ILE A 110 -4.94 2.80 -0.11
C ILE A 110 -6.06 1.85 0.34
N LEU A 111 -7.18 1.82 -0.39
CA LEU A 111 -8.29 0.93 -0.05
C LEU A 111 -7.92 -0.56 -0.15
N GLU A 112 -7.12 -0.93 -1.16
CA GLU A 112 -6.62 -2.30 -1.31
C GLU A 112 -5.67 -2.67 -0.15
N LEU A 113 -4.83 -1.74 0.31
CA LEU A 113 -3.96 -1.94 1.49
C LEU A 113 -4.77 -2.07 2.79
N ASP A 114 -5.78 -1.22 2.99
CA ASP A 114 -6.66 -1.29 4.16
C ASP A 114 -7.41 -2.62 4.23
N GLN A 115 -7.91 -3.11 3.09
CA GLN A 115 -8.55 -4.42 3.01
C GLN A 115 -7.56 -5.54 3.38
N LYS A 116 -6.32 -5.46 2.91
CA LYS A 116 -5.30 -6.46 3.22
C LYS A 116 -4.92 -6.47 4.69
N LEU A 117 -4.84 -5.30 5.33
CA LEU A 117 -4.65 -5.21 6.78
C LEU A 117 -5.76 -5.96 7.52
N MET A 118 -7.03 -5.73 7.16
CA MET A 118 -8.17 -6.44 7.77
C MET A 118 -8.11 -7.96 7.53
N ASP A 119 -7.75 -8.39 6.32
CA ASP A 119 -7.62 -9.80 5.98
C ASP A 119 -6.51 -10.48 6.81
N GLN A 120 -5.36 -9.83 6.96
CA GLN A 120 -4.24 -10.30 7.77
C GLN A 120 -4.61 -10.38 9.25
N GLN A 121 -5.25 -9.35 9.80
CA GLN A 121 -5.76 -9.35 11.17
C GLN A 121 -6.75 -10.51 11.37
N SER A 122 -7.69 -10.72 10.44
CA SER A 122 -8.66 -11.81 10.51
C SER A 122 -8.00 -13.18 10.44
N MET A 123 -6.96 -13.35 9.62
CA MET A 123 -6.23 -14.60 9.52
C MET A 123 -5.49 -14.93 10.83
N LEU A 124 -4.82 -13.94 11.43
CA LEU A 124 -4.12 -14.09 12.71
C LEU A 124 -5.10 -14.38 13.86
N GLU A 125 -6.24 -13.70 13.89
CA GLU A 125 -7.30 -13.94 14.87
C GLU A 125 -7.88 -15.36 14.76
N LYS A 126 -8.22 -15.80 13.53
CA LYS A 126 -8.76 -17.15 13.27
C LYS A 126 -7.76 -18.25 13.57
N ALA A 127 -6.48 -17.98 13.37
CA ALA A 127 -5.39 -18.87 13.76
C ALA A 127 -5.15 -18.90 15.28
N GLY A 128 -5.86 -18.08 16.05
CA GLY A 128 -5.72 -18.02 17.50
C GLY A 128 -4.42 -17.35 17.95
N VAL A 129 -3.75 -16.56 17.10
CA VAL A 129 -2.53 -15.85 17.47
C VAL A 129 -2.89 -14.74 18.46
N PRO A 130 -2.41 -14.80 19.72
CA PRO A 130 -2.87 -13.87 20.75
C PRO A 130 -2.44 -12.43 20.48
N GLY A 131 -3.32 -11.49 20.80
CA GLY A 131 -3.10 -10.05 20.57
C GLY A 131 -3.55 -9.54 19.21
N PHE A 132 -3.98 -10.44 18.31
CA PHE A 132 -4.54 -10.08 17.01
C PHE A 132 -6.06 -10.24 16.99
N TYR A 133 -6.72 -9.22 16.43
CA TYR A 133 -8.16 -9.13 16.19
C TYR A 133 -8.40 -8.04 15.16
N VAL A 134 -9.51 -8.11 14.43
CA VAL A 134 -9.84 -7.07 13.43
C VAL A 134 -10.11 -5.73 14.12
N THR A 135 -9.36 -4.68 13.78
CA THR A 135 -9.50 -3.35 14.37
C THR A 135 -8.97 -2.24 13.47
N ASN A 136 -9.69 -1.11 13.46
CA ASN A 136 -9.29 0.14 12.78
C ASN A 136 -8.83 1.22 13.78
N ASN A 137 -8.76 0.90 15.07
CA ASN A 137 -8.25 1.83 16.07
C ASN A 137 -6.72 1.97 15.89
N ARG A 138 -6.25 3.21 15.72
CA ARG A 138 -4.82 3.51 15.49
C ARG A 138 -3.89 2.96 16.57
N GLN A 139 -4.33 2.95 17.84
CA GLN A 139 -3.52 2.45 18.95
C GLN A 139 -3.40 0.92 18.90
N ASP A 140 -4.51 0.24 18.62
CA ASP A 140 -4.54 -1.22 18.54
C ASP A 140 -3.77 -1.73 17.31
N VAL A 141 -3.94 -1.09 16.15
CA VAL A 141 -3.16 -1.40 14.95
C VAL A 141 -1.66 -1.24 15.23
N ARG A 142 -1.26 -0.14 15.90
CA ARG A 142 0.14 0.09 16.28
C ARG A 142 0.65 -0.97 17.25
N LEU A 143 -0.16 -1.41 18.20
CA LEU A 143 0.20 -2.50 19.11
C LEU A 143 0.40 -3.82 18.35
N GLN A 144 -0.51 -4.17 17.45
CA GLN A 144 -0.41 -5.37 16.61
C GLN A 144 0.84 -5.34 15.71
N MET A 145 1.22 -4.17 15.19
CA MET A 145 2.49 -4.00 14.46
C MET A 145 3.71 -4.30 15.33
N TYR A 146 3.75 -3.81 16.58
CA TYR A 146 4.84 -4.12 17.51
C TYR A 146 4.89 -5.61 17.87
N LEU A 147 3.73 -6.26 17.99
CA LEU A 147 3.66 -7.71 18.21
C LEU A 147 4.20 -8.47 17.00
N LEU A 148 3.83 -8.11 15.77
CA LEU A 148 4.40 -8.72 14.55
C LEU A 148 5.92 -8.57 14.52
N GLU A 149 6.43 -7.36 14.75
CA GLU A 149 7.87 -7.11 14.77
C GLU A 149 8.59 -7.97 15.82
N PHE A 150 7.99 -8.12 17.00
CA PHE A 150 8.52 -8.98 18.05
C PHE A 150 8.54 -10.46 17.63
N ILE A 151 7.44 -10.98 17.06
CA ILE A 151 7.33 -12.36 16.59
C ILE A 151 8.36 -12.64 15.48
N THR A 152 8.50 -11.74 14.50
CA THR A 152 9.46 -11.87 13.41
C THR A 152 10.91 -11.87 13.91
N ARG A 153 11.25 -11.01 14.88
CA ARG A 153 12.58 -10.98 15.50
C ARG A 153 12.88 -12.28 16.26
N LEU A 154 11.89 -12.82 16.98
CA LEU A 154 12.03 -14.10 17.67
C LEU A 154 12.24 -15.25 16.67
N ALA A 155 11.46 -15.30 15.59
CA ALA A 155 11.61 -16.31 14.55
C ALA A 155 13.02 -16.31 13.93
N ALA A 156 13.58 -15.12 13.69
CA ALA A 156 14.93 -14.96 13.17
C ALA A 156 15.99 -15.50 14.15
N LYS A 157 15.87 -15.17 15.44
CA LYS A 157 16.78 -15.66 16.50
C LYS A 157 16.70 -17.17 16.67
N GLU A 158 15.50 -17.74 16.62
CA GLU A 158 15.31 -19.19 16.71
C GLU A 158 15.96 -19.92 15.52
N LYS A 159 15.90 -19.33 14.31
CA LYS A 159 16.58 -19.86 13.13
C LYS A 159 18.10 -19.78 13.24
N GLU A 160 18.67 -18.70 13.80
CA GLU A 160 20.11 -18.58 14.06
C GLU A 160 20.62 -19.67 15.01
N LEU A 161 19.88 -19.94 16.09
CA LEU A 161 20.23 -20.96 17.08
C LEU A 161 20.19 -22.38 16.51
N ARG A 162 19.27 -22.67 15.59
CA ARG A 162 19.18 -24.00 14.93
C ARG A 162 20.26 -24.24 13.88
N ASN A 163 20.87 -23.19 13.34
CA ASN A 163 21.90 -23.26 12.31
C ASN A 163 23.34 -23.16 12.88
N SER A 164 23.47 -23.03 14.21
CA SER A 164 24.74 -23.00 14.94
C SER A 164 25.02 -24.36 15.56
#